data_AF-A0A6P1E0R7-F1
#
_entry.id   AF-A0A6P1E0R7-F1
#
_cell.length_a   1.000
_cell.length_b   1.000
_cell.length_c   1.000
_cell.angle_alpha   90.00
_cell.angle_beta   90.00
_cell.angle_gamma   90.00
#
_symmetry.space_group_name_H-M   'P 1'
#
loop_
_entity.id
_entity.type
_entity.pdbx_description
1 polymer ?
#
loop_
_entity_poly.entity_id
_entity_poly.type
_entity_poly.pdbx_seq_one_letter_code
_entity_poly.pdbx_strand_id
1 'polypeptide(L)'
;MPRQHENLSSRELLAQIGLSEEDRTDLLDDEPLEDLREHYQALTRRHDFAPSDLVTWKPGLRNHRVPRYQQPVVVIEVLPESIHDQDREAGSTYFREPLDLVLGLIGDEDPGRGELVTFHFDSRRFQPWTEEHNA
;
A
#
# COMPACT_ATOMS: atom_id res chain seq x y z
N MET A 1 10.35 7.73 53.82
CA MET A 1 10.99 6.56 53.20
C MET A 1 10.57 6.53 51.73
N PRO A 2 11.43 6.90 50.77
CA PRO A 2 11.08 6.85 49.35
C PRO A 2 11.26 5.42 48.81
N ARG A 3 10.24 4.91 48.11
CA ARG A 3 10.26 3.61 47.44
C ARG A 3 11.23 3.68 46.24
N GLN A 4 12.30 2.90 46.27
CA GLN A 4 13.17 2.70 45.11
C GLN A 4 12.36 1.98 44.03
N HIS A 5 12.18 2.62 42.88
CA HIS A 5 11.74 1.93 41.67
C HIS A 5 12.92 1.08 41.19
N GLU A 6 12.81 -0.25 41.34
CA GLU A 6 13.76 -1.17 40.74
C GLU A 6 13.73 -0.96 39.22
N ASN A 7 14.86 -0.53 38.65
CA ASN A 7 15.04 -0.45 37.21
C ASN A 7 15.18 -1.88 36.69
N LEU A 8 14.04 -2.52 36.41
CA LEU A 8 14.01 -3.81 35.75
C LEU A 8 14.75 -3.71 34.42
N SER A 9 15.66 -4.65 34.19
CA SER A 9 16.30 -4.83 32.89
C SER A 9 15.23 -5.09 31.84
N SER A 10 15.48 -4.67 30.59
CA SER A 10 14.56 -4.91 29.48
C SER A 10 14.16 -6.39 29.33
N ARG A 11 15.05 -7.32 29.73
CA ARG A 11 14.75 -8.76 29.76
C ARG A 11 13.71 -9.15 30.81
N GLU A 12 13.75 -8.54 31.98
CA GLU A 12 12.84 -8.84 33.09
C GLU A 12 11.44 -8.29 32.80
N LEU A 13 11.36 -7.13 32.14
CA LEU A 13 10.09 -6.56 31.66
C LEU A 13 9.40 -7.45 30.62
N LEU A 14 10.17 -8.02 29.67
CA LEU A 14 9.63 -8.92 28.65
C LEU A 14 9.07 -10.21 29.26
N ALA A 15 9.78 -10.79 30.23
CA ALA A 15 9.31 -11.96 30.95
C ALA A 15 8.01 -11.69 31.75
N GLN A 16 7.87 -10.49 32.31
CA GLN A 16 6.70 -10.12 33.12
C GLN A 16 5.42 -9.90 32.31
N ILE A 17 5.53 -9.61 31.01
CA ILE A 17 4.39 -9.49 30.08
C ILE A 17 4.09 -10.79 29.33
N GLY A 18 4.74 -11.90 29.70
CA GLY A 18 4.52 -13.21 29.09
C GLY A 18 5.08 -13.35 27.67
N LEU A 19 6.05 -12.51 27.29
CA LEU A 19 6.79 -12.63 26.03
C LEU A 19 8.17 -13.20 26.35
N SER A 20 8.36 -14.50 26.13
CA SER A 20 9.66 -15.14 26.23
C SER A 20 10.50 -14.84 24.98
N GLU A 21 11.84 -14.99 25.07
CA GLU A 21 12.71 -14.97 23.87
C GLU A 21 12.35 -16.11 22.91
N GLU A 22 11.68 -17.17 23.39
CA GLU A 22 11.21 -18.31 22.60
C GLU A 22 9.99 -17.93 21.72
N ASP A 23 9.11 -17.04 22.21
CA ASP A 23 7.95 -16.51 21.47
C ASP A 23 8.32 -15.54 20.32
N ARG A 24 9.59 -15.13 20.22
CA ARG A 24 10.06 -14.31 19.07
C ARG A 24 10.21 -15.10 17.79
N THR A 25 10.21 -16.43 17.86
CA THR A 25 10.58 -17.28 16.72
C THR A 25 9.43 -17.45 15.73
N ASP A 26 8.18 -17.35 16.17
CA ASP A 26 6.99 -17.53 15.32
C ASP A 26 6.50 -16.23 14.65
N LEU A 27 7.11 -15.08 14.95
CA LEU A 27 6.80 -13.80 14.29
C LEU A 27 7.45 -13.66 12.90
N LEU A 28 8.27 -14.64 12.53
CA LEU A 28 8.91 -14.77 11.21
C LEU A 28 8.46 -16.08 10.54
N ASP A 29 7.25 -16.56 10.83
CA ASP A 29 6.63 -17.61 10.03
C ASP A 29 6.65 -17.14 8.56
N ASP A 30 7.32 -17.95 7.73
CA ASP A 30 7.59 -17.70 6.33
C ASP A 30 6.36 -17.09 5.64
N GLU A 31 6.44 -15.83 5.19
CA GLU A 31 5.47 -15.31 4.22
C GLU A 31 5.42 -16.35 3.08
N PRO A 32 4.27 -16.99 2.81
CA PRO A 32 4.24 -18.13 1.91
C PRO A 32 4.82 -17.73 0.55
N LEU A 33 5.86 -18.44 0.09
CA LEU A 33 6.49 -18.17 -1.21
C LEU A 33 5.48 -18.19 -2.37
N GLU A 34 4.36 -18.88 -2.19
CA GLU A 34 3.23 -18.91 -3.12
C GLU A 34 2.56 -17.53 -3.22
N ASP A 35 2.28 -16.87 -2.09
CA ASP A 35 1.69 -15.53 -2.04
C ASP A 35 2.58 -14.52 -2.78
N LEU A 36 3.90 -14.55 -2.58
CA LEU A 36 4.80 -13.62 -3.27
C LEU A 36 4.76 -13.79 -4.79
N ARG A 37 4.69 -15.03 -5.28
CA ARG A 37 4.61 -15.33 -6.72
C ARG A 37 3.29 -14.86 -7.30
N GLU A 38 2.19 -15.06 -6.58
CA GLU A 38 0.86 -14.60 -7.00
C GLU A 38 0.79 -13.07 -7.11
N HIS A 39 1.30 -12.34 -6.11
CA HIS A 39 1.37 -10.88 -6.16
C HIS A 39 2.26 -10.38 -7.30
N TYR A 40 3.40 -11.03 -7.56
CA TYR A 40 4.26 -10.70 -8.69
C TYR A 40 3.57 -10.95 -10.05
N GLN A 41 2.85 -12.07 -10.18
CA GLN A 41 2.05 -12.37 -11.38
C GLN A 41 0.93 -11.32 -11.58
N ALA A 42 0.24 -10.96 -10.51
CA ALA A 42 -0.78 -9.91 -10.55
C ALA A 42 -0.18 -8.56 -10.97
N LEU A 43 1.00 -8.19 -10.47
CA LEU A 43 1.69 -6.96 -10.83
C LEU A 43 2.14 -6.95 -12.30
N THR A 44 2.66 -8.07 -12.79
CA THR A 44 3.14 -8.16 -14.19
C THR A 44 2.02 -8.22 -15.21
N ARG A 45 0.82 -8.69 -14.83
CA ARG A 45 -0.36 -8.66 -15.69
C ARG A 45 -0.85 -7.23 -15.93
N ARG A 46 -0.64 -6.68 -17.11
CA ARG A 46 -1.11 -5.32 -17.45
C ARG A 46 -2.57 -5.31 -17.90
N HIS A 47 -3.21 -4.15 -17.72
CA HIS A 47 -4.50 -3.81 -18.29
C HIS A 47 -4.33 -2.54 -19.13
N ASP A 48 -5.01 -2.47 -20.25
CA ASP A 48 -5.08 -1.25 -21.05
C ASP A 48 -6.20 -0.38 -20.49
N PHE A 49 -5.85 0.86 -20.12
CA PHE A 49 -6.77 1.84 -19.58
C PHE A 49 -6.98 2.99 -20.57
N ALA A 50 -8.13 3.62 -20.47
CA ALA A 50 -8.47 4.84 -21.18
C ALA A 50 -9.06 5.87 -20.19
N PRO A 51 -8.96 7.18 -20.50
CA PRO A 51 -9.65 8.20 -19.73
C PRO A 51 -11.13 7.88 -19.55
N SER A 52 -11.65 8.12 -18.34
CA SER A 52 -13.01 7.78 -17.88
C SER A 52 -13.22 6.33 -17.41
N ASP A 53 -12.26 5.42 -17.57
CA ASP A 53 -12.38 4.08 -17.00
C ASP A 53 -12.43 4.14 -15.47
N LEU A 54 -13.26 3.28 -14.86
CA LEU A 54 -13.23 3.05 -13.42
C LEU A 54 -12.28 1.91 -13.10
N VAL A 55 -11.38 2.15 -12.17
CA VAL A 55 -10.35 1.19 -11.75
C VAL A 55 -10.30 1.05 -10.24
N THR A 56 -9.71 -0.04 -9.78
CA THR A 56 -9.42 -0.27 -8.37
C THR A 56 -8.10 -1.02 -8.22
N TRP A 57 -7.59 -1.06 -7.00
CA TRP A 57 -6.39 -1.83 -6.68
C TRP A 57 -6.59 -3.31 -6.99
N LYS A 58 -5.57 -3.93 -7.57
CA LYS A 58 -5.45 -5.38 -7.50
C LYS A 58 -5.26 -5.81 -6.05
N PRO A 59 -5.81 -6.96 -5.64
CA PRO A 59 -5.60 -7.50 -4.31
C PRO A 59 -4.11 -7.56 -3.95
N GLY A 60 -3.76 -7.05 -2.77
CA GLY A 60 -2.39 -7.06 -2.23
C GLY A 60 -1.38 -6.13 -2.89
N LEU A 61 -1.77 -5.32 -3.88
CA LEU A 61 -0.84 -4.42 -4.60
C LEU A 61 -0.95 -2.94 -4.25
N ARG A 62 -1.80 -2.57 -3.28
CA ARG A 62 -1.93 -1.18 -2.80
C ARG A 62 -0.65 -0.73 -2.10
N ASN A 63 -0.12 0.40 -2.55
CA ASN A 63 1.08 1.02 -2.00
C ASN A 63 0.86 2.49 -1.57
N HIS A 64 -0.34 3.03 -1.74
CA HIS A 64 -0.69 4.39 -1.28
C HIS A 64 -1.86 4.36 -0.29
N ARG A 65 -1.98 5.44 0.51
CA ARG A 65 -3.09 5.61 1.44
C ARG A 65 -4.44 5.69 0.71
N VAL A 66 -4.47 6.38 -0.42
CA VAL A 66 -5.64 6.54 -1.27
C VAL A 66 -5.36 6.03 -2.69
N PRO A 67 -6.37 5.50 -3.39
CA PRO A 67 -7.68 5.12 -2.87
C PRO A 67 -7.61 3.95 -1.87
N ARG A 68 -8.68 3.72 -1.12
CA ARG A 68 -8.83 2.50 -0.31
C ARG A 68 -9.03 1.29 -1.23
N TYR A 69 -8.80 0.08 -0.73
CA TYR A 69 -9.22 -1.12 -1.46
C TYR A 69 -10.71 -1.06 -1.78
N GLN A 70 -11.10 -1.56 -2.96
CA GLN A 70 -12.48 -1.59 -3.48
C GLN A 70 -13.14 -0.23 -3.71
N GLN A 71 -12.49 0.88 -3.35
CA GLN A 71 -12.94 2.21 -3.73
C GLN A 71 -12.65 2.41 -5.23
N PRO A 72 -13.69 2.61 -6.08
CA PRO A 72 -13.46 2.94 -7.47
C PRO A 72 -12.88 4.35 -7.59
N VAL A 73 -11.93 4.50 -8.52
CA VAL A 73 -11.37 5.78 -8.93
C VAL A 73 -11.38 5.89 -10.44
N VAL A 74 -11.41 7.11 -10.96
CA VAL A 74 -11.51 7.36 -12.40
C VAL A 74 -10.13 7.58 -13.01
N VAL A 75 -9.89 7.02 -14.18
CA VAL A 75 -8.70 7.31 -14.99
C VAL A 75 -8.87 8.71 -15.59
N ILE A 76 -7.95 9.61 -15.23
CA ILE A 76 -7.88 10.97 -15.79
C ILE A 76 -7.03 10.96 -17.05
N GLU A 77 -5.86 10.32 -16.97
CA GLU A 77 -4.89 10.29 -18.06
C GLU A 77 -4.01 9.03 -17.96
N VAL A 78 -3.62 8.49 -19.12
CA VAL A 78 -2.58 7.47 -19.24
C VAL A 78 -1.39 8.13 -19.93
N LEU A 79 -0.26 8.19 -19.23
CA LEU A 79 0.93 8.88 -19.72
C LEU A 79 1.68 8.00 -20.73
N PRO A 80 2.11 8.56 -21.87
CA PRO A 80 2.90 7.80 -22.86
C PRO A 80 4.30 7.44 -22.35
N GLU A 81 4.84 8.23 -21.42
CA GLU A 81 6.11 7.99 -20.75
C GLU A 81 5.91 8.12 -19.23
N SER A 82 6.39 7.13 -18.48
CA SER A 82 6.27 7.13 -17.02
C SER A 82 7.17 8.19 -16.40
N ILE A 83 6.66 8.91 -15.41
CA ILE A 83 7.47 9.81 -14.59
C ILE A 83 7.97 9.11 -13.32
N HIS A 84 8.99 9.68 -12.71
CA HIS A 84 9.55 9.21 -11.44
C HIS A 84 9.60 10.35 -10.44
N ASP A 85 9.26 10.05 -9.19
CA ASP A 85 9.46 10.97 -8.08
C ASP A 85 10.97 11.10 -7.79
N GLN A 86 11.50 12.31 -7.96
CA GLN A 86 12.93 12.61 -7.83
C GLN A 86 13.40 12.70 -6.38
N ASP A 87 12.47 12.85 -5.43
CA ASP A 87 12.78 13.05 -4.01
C ASP A 87 12.91 11.72 -3.25
N ARG A 88 12.70 10.57 -3.94
CA ARG A 88 12.81 9.24 -3.34
C ARG A 88 14.25 8.75 -3.40
N GLU A 89 14.73 8.28 -2.25
CA GLU A 89 16.03 7.60 -2.14
C GLU A 89 15.92 6.09 -2.37
N ALA A 90 17.05 5.43 -2.65
CA ALA A 90 17.12 4.01 -3.01
C ALA A 90 16.55 3.04 -1.94
N GLY A 91 16.47 3.47 -0.68
CA GLY A 91 15.85 2.68 0.41
C GLY A 91 14.32 2.75 0.44
N SER A 92 13.70 3.61 -0.37
CA SER A 92 12.25 3.77 -0.41
C SER A 92 11.58 2.69 -1.28
N THR A 93 10.46 2.15 -0.82
CA THR A 93 9.60 1.25 -1.61
C THR A 93 9.01 1.89 -2.86
N TYR A 94 9.11 3.23 -3.00
CA TYR A 94 8.63 4.02 -4.13
C TYR A 94 9.76 4.51 -5.05
N PHE A 95 11.00 4.08 -4.78
CA PHE A 95 12.15 4.51 -5.57
C PHE A 95 12.00 4.07 -7.03
N ARG A 96 12.05 5.04 -7.95
CA ARG A 96 11.91 4.82 -9.40
C ARG A 96 10.64 4.02 -9.77
N GLU A 97 9.58 4.16 -9.00
CA GLU A 97 8.28 3.64 -9.40
C GLU A 97 7.87 4.27 -10.74
N PRO A 98 7.45 3.48 -11.74
CA PRO A 98 7.04 4.01 -13.04
C PRO A 98 5.62 4.55 -12.93
N LEU A 99 5.49 5.85 -12.66
CA LEU A 99 4.20 6.49 -12.54
C LEU A 99 3.68 6.88 -13.93
N ASP A 100 2.78 6.08 -14.48
CA ASP A 100 2.24 6.21 -15.84
C ASP A 100 0.71 6.40 -15.88
N LEU A 101 0.05 6.39 -14.73
CA LEU A 101 -1.41 6.49 -14.63
C LEU A 101 -1.82 7.63 -13.70
N VAL A 102 -2.61 8.58 -14.20
CA VAL A 102 -3.20 9.65 -13.38
C VAL A 102 -4.62 9.27 -13.02
N LEU A 103 -4.89 9.15 -11.73
CA LEU A 103 -6.22 8.79 -11.22
C LEU A 103 -6.82 9.93 -10.41
N GLY A 104 -8.13 10.09 -10.57
CA GLY A 104 -8.95 11.06 -9.86
C GLY A 104 -9.84 10.37 -8.82
N LEU A 105 -9.93 10.99 -7.64
CA LEU A 105 -10.89 10.60 -6.62
C LEU A 105 -11.43 11.82 -5.88
N ILE A 106 -12.57 11.66 -5.20
CA ILE A 106 -13.09 12.68 -4.30
C ILE A 106 -12.30 12.62 -2.99
N GLY A 107 -11.63 13.72 -2.64
CA GLY A 107 -10.84 13.83 -1.43
C GLY A 107 -11.70 13.71 -0.18
N ASP A 108 -11.26 12.94 0.81
CA ASP A 108 -11.91 12.81 2.12
C ASP A 108 -11.26 13.68 3.21
N GLU A 109 -10.09 14.28 2.91
CA GLU A 109 -9.28 15.08 3.84
C GLU A 109 -9.05 16.51 3.33
N ASP A 110 -8.97 17.46 4.26
CA ASP A 110 -8.59 18.85 3.97
C ASP A 110 -7.11 18.91 3.50
N PRO A 111 -6.76 19.81 2.56
CA PRO A 111 -7.58 20.88 1.98
C PRO A 111 -8.48 20.45 0.80
N GLY A 112 -8.46 19.17 0.39
CA GLY A 112 -9.15 18.67 -0.82
C GLY A 112 -10.48 17.98 -0.56
N ARG A 113 -11.10 18.18 0.61
CA ARG A 113 -12.30 17.45 1.01
C ARG A 113 -13.48 17.80 0.10
N GLY A 114 -14.07 16.79 -0.54
CA GLY A 114 -15.20 16.94 -1.46
C GLY A 114 -14.80 17.35 -2.88
N GLU A 115 -13.52 17.63 -3.11
CA GLU A 115 -12.99 18.04 -4.41
C GLU A 115 -12.42 16.84 -5.18
N LEU A 116 -12.40 16.94 -6.51
CA LEU A 116 -11.68 16.00 -7.35
C LEU A 116 -10.17 16.27 -7.21
N VAL A 117 -9.48 15.35 -6.55
CA VAL A 117 -8.02 15.38 -6.40
C VAL A 117 -7.39 14.31 -7.28
N THR A 118 -6.19 14.59 -7.78
CA THR A 118 -5.48 13.72 -8.72
C THR A 118 -4.14 13.27 -8.18
N PHE A 119 -3.82 12.00 -8.39
CA PHE A 119 -2.53 11.42 -8.00
C PHE A 119 -1.96 10.58 -9.15
N HIS A 120 -0.64 10.45 -9.16
CA HIS A 120 0.08 9.62 -10.11
C HIS A 120 0.34 8.24 -9.49
N PHE A 121 0.18 7.20 -10.30
CA PHE A 121 0.29 5.81 -9.89
C PHE A 121 0.98 4.96 -10.95
N ASP A 122 1.44 3.78 -10.54
CA ASP A 122 1.86 2.70 -11.42
C ASP A 122 0.64 1.90 -11.90
N SER A 123 0.34 1.95 -13.20
CA SER A 123 -0.78 1.26 -13.85
C SER A 123 -0.82 -0.23 -13.56
N ARG A 124 0.34 -0.86 -13.35
CA ARG A 124 0.46 -2.31 -13.08
C ARG A 124 -0.27 -2.75 -11.82
N ARG A 125 -0.51 -1.84 -10.89
CA ARG A 125 -1.18 -2.13 -9.61
C ARG A 125 -2.70 -2.07 -9.67
N PHE A 126 -3.26 -1.61 -10.79
CA PHE A 126 -4.70 -1.42 -10.95
C PHE A 126 -5.32 -2.47 -11.87
N GLN A 127 -6.62 -2.70 -11.67
CA GLN A 127 -7.49 -3.51 -12.51
C GLN A 127 -8.79 -2.75 -12.78
N PRO A 128 -9.52 -3.06 -13.87
CA PRO A 128 -10.86 -2.55 -14.08
C PRO A 128 -11.76 -2.82 -12.86
N TRP A 129 -12.52 -1.82 -12.46
CA TRP A 129 -13.50 -1.97 -11.40
C TRP A 129 -14.76 -2.65 -11.97
N THR A 130 -15.27 -3.66 -11.27
CA THR A 130 -16.52 -4.34 -11.60
C THR A 130 -17.51 -4.20 -10.46
N GLU A 131 -18.79 -3.95 -10.78
CA GLU A 131 -19.87 -3.76 -9.80
C GLU A 131 -20.09 -4.99 -8.89
N GLU A 132 -19.66 -6.17 -9.34
CA GLU A 132 -19.81 -7.45 -8.64
C GLU A 132 -19.07 -7.52 -7.29
N HIS A 133 -18.13 -6.61 -7.01
CA HIS A 133 -17.38 -6.57 -5.74
C HIS A 133 -18.11 -5.85 -4.58
N ASN A 134 -19.35 -5.39 -4.79
CA ASN A 134 -20.16 -4.66 -3.80
C ASN A 134 -21.53 -5.31 -3.49
N ALA A 135 -21.74 -6.57 -3.87
CA ALA A 135 -22.96 -7.34 -3.55
C ALA A 135 -22.72 -8.32 -2.38
#